data_AF-N6SXV5-F1
#
_entry.id   AF-N6SXV5-F1
#
_cell.length_a   1.000
_cell.length_b   1.000
_cell.length_c   1.000
_cell.angle_alpha   90.00
_cell.angle_beta   90.00
_cell.angle_gamma   90.00
#
_symmetry.space_group_name_H-M   'P 1'
#
loop_
_entity.id
_entity.type
_entity.pdbx_description
1 polymer ?
#
loop_
_entity_poly.entity_id
_entity_poly.type
_entity_poly.pdbx_seq_one_letter_code
_entity_poly.pdbx_strand_id
1 'polypeptide(L)'
;MSLVPEQPPGQTATSYLLVEGFTDPTLPQPISEPKSKKRKGDTEIIHMTNPHISVPKLDLKALQSNFLMCVNCWDLISASETVHREFIKIYSHLQLDSWLSLFLIDYALYRAKYDEAITCVQKLTDINVLLVKYIRLASILYIKKNFRACLEPILLALPLMPTNNPGCLSTHLIVGGNQRHLHFLPLTKMAILQYLVKVLLRCIKENMGKHGYSELSIGHIFVLVQLDWPQEEDFIPMLLEEIKQHQSFQYHLFQSYIINVDIMEELTYLWTPQGGQVNLEILPNLGSQRRIGTRGADKGAKVELKQAIKRQVARSNEKLDDLLISFLQSERALIMQALV
;
A
#
# COMPACT_ATOMS: atom_id res chain seq x y z
N MET A 1 0.92 -5.63 -21.28
CA MET A 1 -0.47 -5.34 -21.65
C MET A 1 -1.37 -5.91 -20.59
N SER A 2 -2.45 -5.22 -20.24
CA SER A 2 -3.47 -5.82 -19.41
C SER A 2 -4.27 -6.84 -20.16
N LEU A 3 -4.67 -7.84 -19.42
CA LEU A 3 -5.76 -8.71 -19.77
C LEU A 3 -7.03 -7.87 -19.73
N VAL A 4 -7.37 -7.23 -20.86
CA VAL A 4 -8.63 -6.48 -21.03
C VAL A 4 -9.75 -7.51 -21.15
N PRO A 5 -10.69 -7.57 -20.20
CA PRO A 5 -11.95 -8.27 -20.43
C PRO A 5 -12.77 -7.43 -21.42
N GLU A 6 -13.42 -8.07 -22.41
CA GLU A 6 -14.35 -7.37 -23.30
C GLU A 6 -15.42 -6.64 -22.46
N GLN A 7 -15.48 -5.32 -22.60
CA GLN A 7 -16.49 -4.46 -21.97
C GLN A 7 -17.34 -3.78 -23.05
N PRO A 8 -18.61 -3.47 -22.75
CA PRO A 8 -19.52 -2.83 -23.71
C PRO A 8 -18.98 -1.48 -24.22
N PRO A 9 -19.36 -1.07 -25.44
CA PRO A 9 -18.81 0.11 -26.09
C PRO A 9 -19.08 1.38 -25.27
N GLY A 10 -18.00 2.08 -24.89
CA GLY A 10 -18.05 3.33 -24.11
C GLY A 10 -17.25 3.33 -22.81
N GLN A 11 -16.76 2.17 -22.33
CA GLN A 11 -15.85 2.08 -21.18
C GLN A 11 -14.40 1.93 -21.64
N THR A 12 -13.49 2.75 -21.11
CA THR A 12 -12.04 2.58 -21.29
C THR A 12 -11.60 1.21 -20.77
N ALA A 13 -11.05 0.38 -21.65
CA ALA A 13 -10.48 -0.92 -21.34
C ALA A 13 -9.51 -0.82 -20.15
N THR A 14 -9.84 -1.49 -19.04
CA THR A 14 -9.01 -1.44 -17.82
C THR A 14 -8.00 -2.58 -17.82
N SER A 15 -6.75 -2.27 -18.15
CA SER A 15 -5.63 -2.30 -17.21
C SER A 15 -5.59 -3.29 -16.01
N TYR A 16 -4.96 -4.47 -15.98
CA TYR A 16 -4.69 -5.25 -14.74
C TYR A 16 -3.24 -5.69 -14.63
N LEU A 17 -2.73 -5.70 -13.40
CA LEU A 17 -1.36 -6.05 -13.03
C LEU A 17 -1.35 -6.97 -11.81
N LEU A 18 -0.63 -8.09 -11.86
CA LEU A 18 -0.43 -8.93 -10.69
C LEU A 18 0.56 -8.26 -9.72
N VAL A 19 0.11 -8.05 -8.49
CA VAL A 19 0.91 -7.51 -7.39
C VAL A 19 0.71 -8.38 -6.16
N GLU A 20 1.58 -8.22 -5.17
CA GLU A 20 1.35 -8.83 -3.86
C GLU A 20 0.36 -7.99 -3.09
N GLY A 21 -0.75 -8.61 -2.73
CA GLY A 21 -1.79 -8.05 -1.89
C GLY A 21 -1.43 -8.18 -0.42
N PHE A 22 -2.28 -7.63 0.44
CA PHE A 22 -2.04 -7.62 1.87
C PHE A 22 -2.88 -8.67 2.58
N THR A 23 -2.40 -9.08 3.75
CA THR A 23 -3.05 -10.07 4.61
C THR A 23 -3.32 -9.46 5.98
N ASP A 24 -4.48 -9.72 6.54
CA ASP A 24 -4.84 -9.33 7.89
C ASP A 24 -5.23 -10.57 8.73
N PRO A 25 -4.43 -10.95 9.74
CA PRO A 25 -4.74 -12.10 10.59
C PRO A 25 -6.04 -11.94 11.39
N THR A 26 -6.51 -10.71 11.60
CA THR A 26 -7.73 -10.43 12.39
C THR A 26 -9.01 -10.64 11.58
N LEU A 27 -8.91 -10.59 10.25
CA LEU A 27 -10.05 -10.79 9.36
C LEU A 27 -10.29 -12.28 9.07
N PRO A 28 -11.55 -12.68 8.78
CA PRO A 28 -11.88 -14.06 8.42
C PRO A 28 -11.09 -14.53 7.21
N GLN A 29 -10.56 -15.75 7.25
CA GLN A 29 -9.88 -16.33 6.09
C GLN A 29 -10.84 -16.39 4.89
N PRO A 30 -10.40 -15.98 3.70
CA PRO A 30 -11.21 -16.10 2.50
C PRO A 30 -11.57 -17.56 2.28
N ILE A 31 -12.84 -17.82 1.97
CA ILE A 31 -13.34 -19.17 1.68
C ILE A 31 -12.67 -19.64 0.38
N SER A 32 -11.55 -20.35 0.48
CA SER A 32 -11.02 -21.13 -0.63
C SER A 32 -11.89 -22.38 -0.79
N GLU A 33 -12.24 -22.75 -2.03
CA GLU A 33 -12.85 -24.05 -2.33
C GLU A 33 -12.11 -25.18 -1.57
N PRO A 34 -12.84 -26.21 -1.07
CA PRO A 34 -12.31 -27.14 -0.09
C PRO A 34 -11.07 -27.86 -0.63
N LYS A 35 -9.90 -27.48 -0.10
CA LYS A 35 -8.64 -28.20 -0.34
C LYS A 35 -8.81 -29.61 0.25
N SER A 36 -8.60 -30.62 -0.58
CA SER A 36 -8.49 -32.01 -0.15
C SER A 36 -7.44 -32.13 0.96
N LYS A 37 -7.83 -32.73 2.09
CA LYS A 37 -7.01 -32.88 3.31
C LYS A 37 -5.62 -33.46 2.96
N LYS A 38 -4.56 -32.66 3.07
CA LYS A 38 -3.19 -33.17 3.24
C LYS A 38 -2.74 -32.98 4.69
N ARG A 39 -2.11 -34.05 5.21
CA ARG A 39 -1.79 -34.29 6.63
C ARG A 39 -0.91 -33.18 7.23
N LYS A 40 -1.19 -32.88 8.50
CA LYS A 40 -0.38 -32.05 9.42
C LYS A 40 1.06 -32.54 9.47
N GLY A 41 1.99 -31.61 9.26
CA GLY A 41 3.42 -31.78 9.52
C GLY A 41 4.11 -30.43 9.33
N ASP A 42 4.54 -29.85 10.44
CA ASP A 42 5.63 -28.90 10.63
C ASP A 42 5.52 -27.43 10.16
N THR A 43 5.84 -26.56 11.12
CA THR A 43 5.68 -25.10 11.22
C THR A 43 6.65 -24.32 10.31
N GLU A 44 7.17 -24.93 9.24
CA GLU A 44 8.12 -24.30 8.30
C GLU A 44 7.57 -24.19 6.86
N ILE A 45 6.36 -24.67 6.59
CA ILE A 45 5.78 -24.79 5.23
C ILE A 45 4.91 -23.57 4.83
N ILE A 46 5.16 -22.38 5.37
CA ILE A 46 4.37 -21.19 4.98
C ILE A 46 4.72 -20.74 3.55
N HIS A 47 5.91 -21.09 3.04
CA HIS A 47 6.38 -20.71 1.69
C HIS A 47 5.97 -21.66 0.55
N MET A 48 5.29 -22.78 0.80
CA MET A 48 4.97 -23.80 -0.22
C MET A 48 3.47 -23.98 -0.52
N THR A 49 2.59 -23.20 0.11
CA THR A 49 1.16 -23.21 -0.26
C THR A 49 0.93 -22.22 -1.40
N ASN A 50 0.24 -22.66 -2.47
CA ASN A 50 -0.12 -21.79 -3.58
C ASN A 50 -0.77 -20.50 -3.04
N PRO A 51 -0.35 -19.32 -3.53
CA PRO A 51 -0.89 -18.05 -3.05
C PRO A 51 -2.41 -17.99 -3.33
N HIS A 52 -3.15 -17.34 -2.44
CA HIS A 52 -4.51 -16.93 -2.73
C HIS A 52 -4.45 -15.82 -3.80
N ILE A 53 -5.20 -15.96 -4.88
CA ILE A 53 -5.26 -14.96 -5.95
C ILE A 53 -6.63 -14.31 -5.90
N SER A 54 -6.68 -12.99 -5.78
CA SER A 54 -7.92 -12.22 -5.81
C SER A 54 -8.00 -11.30 -7.02
N VAL A 55 -9.23 -10.93 -7.39
CA VAL A 55 -9.56 -10.01 -8.47
C VAL A 55 -10.49 -8.91 -7.95
N PRO A 56 -10.48 -7.70 -8.53
CA PRO A 56 -11.28 -6.57 -8.03
C PRO A 56 -12.80 -6.76 -8.17
N LYS A 57 -13.23 -7.57 -9.14
CA LYS A 57 -14.65 -7.86 -9.42
C LYS A 57 -14.84 -9.35 -9.66
N LEU A 58 -15.94 -9.91 -9.18
CA LEU A 58 -16.26 -11.34 -9.32
C LEU A 58 -16.39 -11.80 -10.78
N ASP A 59 -16.79 -10.90 -11.68
CA ASP A 59 -16.92 -11.17 -13.12
C ASP A 59 -15.57 -11.44 -13.81
N LEU A 60 -14.46 -11.14 -13.12
CA LEU A 60 -13.10 -11.34 -13.59
C LEU A 60 -12.50 -12.66 -13.12
N LYS A 61 -13.29 -13.60 -12.58
CA LYS A 61 -12.78 -14.94 -12.19
C LYS A 61 -12.06 -15.66 -13.33
N ALA A 62 -12.47 -15.44 -14.57
CA ALA A 62 -11.80 -15.97 -15.76
C ALA A 62 -10.32 -15.53 -15.85
N LEU A 63 -9.98 -14.34 -15.34
CA LEU A 63 -8.61 -13.83 -15.30
C LEU A 63 -7.69 -14.72 -14.47
N GLN A 64 -8.16 -15.09 -13.28
CA GLN A 64 -7.44 -15.97 -12.37
C GLN A 64 -7.28 -17.37 -12.97
N SER A 65 -8.34 -17.94 -13.54
CA SER A 65 -8.27 -19.27 -14.17
C SER A 65 -7.33 -19.29 -15.37
N ASN A 66 -7.37 -18.25 -16.22
CA ASN A 66 -6.51 -18.12 -17.38
C ASN A 66 -5.04 -18.00 -16.98
N PHE A 67 -4.74 -17.18 -15.97
CA PHE A 67 -3.38 -17.07 -15.44
C PHE A 67 -2.87 -18.41 -14.90
N LEU A 68 -3.67 -19.11 -14.10
CA LEU A 68 -3.27 -20.42 -13.56
C LEU A 68 -3.08 -21.47 -14.66
N MET A 69 -3.88 -21.41 -15.72
CA MET A 69 -3.67 -22.24 -16.91
C MET A 69 -2.32 -21.94 -17.56
N CYS A 70 -1.97 -20.67 -17.77
CA CYS A 70 -0.66 -20.28 -18.30
C CYS A 70 0.50 -20.76 -17.41
N VAL A 71 0.36 -20.67 -16.08
CA VAL A 71 1.35 -21.21 -15.12
C VAL A 71 1.55 -22.71 -15.34
N ASN A 72 0.47 -23.48 -15.38
CA ASN A 72 0.53 -24.94 -15.58
C ASN A 72 1.14 -25.30 -16.94
N CYS A 73 0.79 -24.57 -18.01
CA CYS A 73 1.37 -24.76 -19.33
C CYS A 73 2.87 -24.45 -19.33
N TRP A 74 3.28 -23.36 -18.67
CA TRP A 74 4.69 -23.00 -18.56
C TRP A 74 5.51 -24.03 -17.77
N ASP A 75 4.95 -24.55 -16.68
CA ASP A 75 5.57 -25.63 -15.91
C ASP A 75 5.76 -26.89 -16.75
N LEU A 76 4.76 -27.25 -17.57
CA LEU A 76 4.82 -28.40 -18.46
C LEU A 76 5.89 -28.22 -19.56
N ILE A 77 5.95 -27.05 -20.18
CA ILE A 77 6.97 -26.70 -21.19
C ILE A 77 8.37 -26.75 -20.57
N SER A 78 8.50 -26.24 -19.34
CA SER A 78 9.78 -26.14 -18.63
C SER A 78 10.23 -27.46 -17.99
N ALA A 79 9.35 -28.47 -17.91
CA ALA A 79 9.69 -29.79 -17.36
C ALA A 79 10.63 -30.61 -18.27
N SER A 80 10.70 -30.29 -19.56
CA SER A 80 11.59 -30.95 -20.53
C SER A 80 12.49 -29.93 -21.21
N GLU A 81 13.81 -30.07 -21.04
CA GLU A 81 14.80 -29.17 -21.65
C GLU A 81 14.72 -29.11 -23.18
N THR A 82 14.34 -30.21 -23.82
CA THR A 82 14.18 -30.27 -25.28
C THR A 82 12.99 -29.44 -25.72
N VAL A 83 11.84 -29.59 -25.05
CA VAL A 83 10.62 -28.84 -25.35
C VAL A 83 10.82 -27.35 -25.05
N HIS A 84 11.46 -27.03 -23.92
CA HIS A 84 11.77 -25.65 -23.56
C HIS A 84 12.66 -24.99 -24.63
N ARG A 85 13.74 -25.65 -25.08
CA ARG A 85 14.62 -25.10 -26.13
C ARG A 85 13.90 -24.87 -27.44
N GLU A 86 13.08 -25.81 -27.91
CA GLU A 86 12.31 -25.63 -29.14
C GLU A 86 11.25 -24.53 -29.00
N PHE A 87 10.59 -24.44 -27.84
CA PHE A 87 9.67 -23.35 -27.55
C PHE A 87 10.36 -21.99 -27.64
N ILE A 88 11.53 -21.82 -27.00
CA ILE A 88 12.29 -20.56 -27.05
C ILE A 88 12.69 -20.20 -28.49
N LYS A 89 13.07 -21.18 -29.32
CA LYS A 89 13.36 -20.95 -30.75
C LYS A 89 12.13 -20.43 -31.51
N ILE A 90 10.99 -21.13 -31.40
CA ILE A 90 9.74 -20.73 -32.06
C ILE A 90 9.31 -19.34 -31.58
N TYR A 91 9.37 -19.12 -30.27
CA TYR A 91 9.03 -17.87 -29.64
C TYR A 91 9.90 -16.70 -30.15
N SER A 92 11.22 -16.89 -30.23
CA SER A 92 12.16 -15.89 -30.75
C SER A 92 11.88 -15.56 -32.22
N HIS A 93 11.45 -16.55 -33.01
CA HIS A 93 11.07 -16.34 -34.40
C HIS A 93 9.79 -15.51 -34.55
N LEU A 94 8.84 -15.66 -33.61
CA LEU A 94 7.58 -14.93 -33.59
C LEU A 94 7.71 -13.51 -33.00
N GLN A 95 8.88 -13.10 -32.50
CA GLN A 95 9.15 -11.79 -31.91
C GLN A 95 8.19 -11.43 -30.76
N LEU A 96 7.74 -12.43 -30.01
CA LEU A 96 6.78 -12.23 -28.94
C LEU A 96 7.44 -11.77 -27.62
N ASP A 97 8.74 -11.42 -27.63
CA ASP A 97 9.61 -11.11 -26.47
C ASP A 97 8.96 -10.29 -25.35
N SER A 98 8.19 -9.27 -25.73
CA SER A 98 7.47 -8.41 -24.80
C SER A 98 6.34 -9.11 -24.04
N TRP A 99 5.73 -10.15 -24.60
CA TRP A 99 4.61 -10.87 -24.00
C TRP A 99 5.08 -11.88 -22.95
N LEU A 100 6.06 -12.73 -23.28
CA LEU A 100 6.60 -13.67 -22.30
C LEU A 100 7.33 -12.94 -21.20
N SER A 101 8.05 -11.85 -21.48
CA SER A 101 8.77 -11.11 -20.43
C SER A 101 7.83 -10.61 -19.32
N LEU A 102 6.63 -10.13 -19.68
CA LEU A 102 5.62 -9.70 -18.70
C LEU A 102 5.02 -10.88 -17.93
N PHE A 103 4.69 -11.98 -18.63
CA PHE A 103 4.21 -13.20 -17.99
C PHE A 103 5.25 -13.82 -17.06
N LEU A 104 6.52 -13.85 -17.44
CA LEU A 104 7.60 -14.39 -16.62
C LEU A 104 7.79 -13.60 -15.34
N ILE A 105 7.53 -12.29 -15.35
CA ILE A 105 7.52 -11.49 -14.12
C ILE A 105 6.34 -11.93 -13.23
N ASP A 106 5.14 -12.09 -13.78
CA ASP A 106 3.97 -12.55 -13.02
C ASP A 106 4.14 -13.99 -12.50
N TYR A 107 4.80 -14.85 -13.28
CA TYR A 107 5.16 -16.21 -12.89
C TYR A 107 6.23 -16.22 -11.79
N ALA A 108 7.27 -15.40 -11.91
CA ALA A 108 8.30 -15.26 -10.89
C ALA A 108 7.73 -14.72 -9.58
N LEU A 109 6.81 -13.74 -9.67
CA LEU A 109 5.99 -13.32 -8.54
C LEU A 109 5.22 -14.53 -8.02
N TYR A 110 4.37 -15.21 -8.80
CA TYR A 110 3.61 -16.38 -8.34
C TYR A 110 4.45 -17.44 -7.61
N ARG A 111 5.65 -17.75 -8.12
CA ARG A 111 6.61 -18.71 -7.52
C ARG A 111 7.46 -18.16 -6.37
N ALA A 112 7.24 -16.93 -5.93
CA ALA A 112 8.02 -16.23 -4.90
C ALA A 112 9.51 -16.08 -5.22
N LYS A 113 9.86 -16.01 -6.51
CA LYS A 113 11.22 -15.83 -7.02
C LYS A 113 11.53 -14.34 -7.22
N TYR A 114 11.64 -13.61 -6.12
CA TYR A 114 11.72 -12.14 -6.14
C TYR A 114 12.97 -11.58 -6.82
N ASP A 115 14.11 -12.23 -6.71
CA ASP A 115 15.37 -11.77 -7.33
C ASP A 115 15.34 -11.90 -8.87
N GLU A 116 14.79 -13.00 -9.37
CA GLU A 116 14.52 -13.19 -10.80
C GLU A 116 13.51 -12.12 -11.28
N ALA A 117 12.44 -11.88 -10.52
CA ALA A 117 11.44 -10.88 -10.85
C ALA A 117 12.03 -9.46 -10.93
N ILE A 118 12.87 -9.04 -9.97
CA ILE A 118 13.55 -7.73 -9.99
C ILE A 118 14.40 -7.60 -11.26
N THR A 119 15.19 -8.62 -11.58
CA THR A 119 16.07 -8.60 -12.76
C THR A 119 15.26 -8.44 -14.05
N CYS A 120 14.13 -9.14 -14.17
CA CYS A 120 13.23 -9.01 -15.32
C CYS A 120 12.53 -7.64 -15.37
N VAL A 121 12.09 -7.11 -14.23
CA VAL A 121 11.44 -5.80 -14.14
C VAL A 121 12.41 -4.67 -14.48
N GLN A 122 13.68 -4.77 -14.10
CA GLN A 122 14.70 -3.76 -14.41
C GLN A 122 14.95 -3.62 -15.91
N LYS A 123 14.84 -4.72 -16.68
CA LYS A 123 14.99 -4.73 -18.14
C LYS A 123 13.88 -3.98 -18.88
N LEU A 124 12.76 -3.66 -18.22
CA LEU A 124 11.70 -2.85 -18.80
C LEU A 124 12.16 -1.39 -18.93
N THR A 125 12.33 -0.91 -20.17
CA THR A 125 12.77 0.46 -20.47
C THR A 125 11.71 1.28 -21.20
N ASP A 126 10.69 0.64 -21.78
CA ASP A 126 9.64 1.31 -22.53
C ASP A 126 8.77 2.20 -21.61
N ILE A 127 8.52 3.42 -22.05
CA ILE A 127 7.76 4.46 -21.34
C ILE A 127 6.37 3.93 -20.96
N ASN A 128 5.75 3.15 -21.84
CA ASN A 128 4.39 2.62 -21.66
C ASN A 128 4.29 1.61 -20.51
N VAL A 129 5.41 1.04 -20.06
CA VAL A 129 5.45 0.05 -18.97
C VAL A 129 6.15 0.56 -17.71
N LEU A 130 6.61 1.82 -17.69
CA LEU A 130 7.29 2.40 -16.53
C LEU A 130 6.41 2.42 -15.28
N LEU A 131 5.13 2.74 -15.42
CA LEU A 131 4.18 2.69 -14.30
C LEU A 131 4.13 1.27 -13.68
N VAL A 132 3.98 0.26 -14.53
CA VAL A 132 3.95 -1.15 -14.13
C VAL A 132 5.27 -1.57 -13.48
N LYS A 133 6.40 -1.13 -14.04
CA LYS A 133 7.74 -1.36 -13.50
C LYS A 133 7.84 -0.85 -12.07
N TYR A 134 7.47 0.41 -11.82
CA TYR A 134 7.60 1.02 -10.50
C TYR A 134 6.67 0.41 -9.46
N ILE A 135 5.42 0.09 -9.83
CA ILE A 135 4.48 -0.61 -8.93
C ILE A 135 5.05 -1.98 -8.53
N ARG A 136 5.57 -2.75 -9.50
CA ARG A 136 6.19 -4.07 -9.21
C ARG A 136 7.43 -3.95 -8.35
N LEU A 137 8.30 -2.96 -8.60
CA LEU A 137 9.48 -2.72 -7.77
C LEU A 137 9.09 -2.37 -6.33
N ALA A 138 8.10 -1.48 -6.12
CA ALA A 138 7.61 -1.14 -4.79
C ALA A 138 7.09 -2.38 -4.04
N SER A 139 6.29 -3.21 -4.73
CA SER A 139 5.76 -4.47 -4.20
C SER A 139 6.88 -5.44 -3.77
N ILE A 140 7.85 -5.70 -4.64
CA ILE A 140 8.91 -6.66 -4.36
C ILE A 140 9.87 -6.14 -3.26
N LEU A 141 10.23 -4.86 -3.28
CA LEU A 141 11.11 -4.27 -2.27
C LEU A 141 10.48 -4.31 -0.87
N TYR A 142 9.16 -4.12 -0.79
CA TYR A 142 8.42 -4.25 0.46
C TYR A 142 8.54 -5.66 1.03
N ILE A 143 8.33 -6.70 0.20
CA ILE A 143 8.42 -8.10 0.64
C ILE A 143 9.84 -8.46 1.07
N LYS A 144 10.85 -7.94 0.37
CA LYS A 144 12.26 -8.08 0.77
C LYS A 144 12.62 -7.27 2.03
N LYS A 145 11.65 -6.56 2.64
CA LYS A 145 11.81 -5.70 3.82
C LYS A 145 12.81 -4.56 3.63
N ASN A 146 13.01 -4.13 2.38
CA ASN A 146 13.86 -3.00 2.05
C ASN A 146 13.02 -1.71 1.98
N PHE A 147 12.52 -1.29 3.14
CA PHE A 147 11.55 -0.21 3.28
C PHE A 147 12.05 1.13 2.71
N ARG A 148 13.34 1.44 2.95
CA ARG A 148 13.99 2.64 2.42
C ARG A 148 13.97 2.69 0.89
N ALA A 149 14.26 1.57 0.23
CA ALA A 149 14.28 1.52 -1.22
C ALA A 149 12.88 1.57 -1.84
N CYS A 150 11.81 1.25 -1.10
CA CYS A 150 10.44 1.31 -1.59
C CYS A 150 9.98 2.72 -1.95
N LEU A 151 10.51 3.76 -1.31
CA LEU A 151 10.03 5.12 -1.52
C LEU A 151 10.27 5.62 -2.95
N GLU A 152 11.44 5.34 -3.51
CA GLU A 152 11.80 5.86 -4.84
C GLU A 152 10.84 5.35 -5.94
N PRO A 153 10.57 4.03 -6.08
CA PRO A 153 9.55 3.56 -7.03
C PRO A 153 8.16 4.12 -6.77
N ILE A 154 7.76 4.31 -5.50
CA ILE A 154 6.46 4.93 -5.17
C ILE A 154 6.38 6.34 -5.76
N LEU A 155 7.40 7.18 -5.52
CA LEU A 155 7.42 8.56 -6.03
C LEU A 155 7.47 8.64 -7.55
N LEU A 156 8.22 7.73 -8.19
CA LEU A 156 8.32 7.67 -9.67
C LEU A 156 7.02 7.18 -10.32
N ALA A 157 6.20 6.40 -9.62
CA ALA A 157 4.91 5.94 -10.13
C ALA A 157 3.83 7.04 -10.12
N LEU A 158 3.85 7.96 -9.14
CA LEU A 158 2.82 9.01 -8.98
C LEU A 158 2.57 9.87 -10.22
N PRO A 159 3.58 10.46 -10.90
CA PRO A 159 3.34 11.29 -12.08
C PRO A 159 2.87 10.49 -13.31
N LEU A 160 3.00 9.16 -13.28
CA LEU A 160 2.62 8.26 -14.38
C LEU A 160 1.21 7.69 -14.21
N MET A 161 0.49 8.02 -13.14
CA MET A 161 -0.85 7.52 -12.90
C MET A 161 -1.85 8.03 -13.95
N PRO A 162 -2.83 7.22 -14.36
CA PRO A 162 -3.79 7.61 -15.39
C PRO A 162 -4.74 8.70 -14.88
N THR A 163 -4.74 9.87 -15.54
CA THR A 163 -5.64 10.99 -15.19
C THR A 163 -7.07 10.78 -15.70
N ASN A 164 -7.22 10.04 -16.80
CA ASN A 164 -8.49 9.88 -17.51
C ASN A 164 -9.31 8.67 -17.01
N ASN A 165 -8.75 7.86 -16.12
CA ASN A 165 -9.40 6.68 -15.55
C ASN A 165 -9.29 6.72 -14.01
N PRO A 166 -10.18 7.44 -13.31
CA PRO A 166 -10.11 7.59 -11.86
C PRO A 166 -10.28 6.23 -11.16
N GLY A 167 -11.18 5.38 -11.65
CA GLY A 167 -11.51 4.10 -11.01
C GLY A 167 -12.07 4.26 -9.60
N CYS A 168 -12.02 3.19 -8.82
CA CYS A 168 -12.42 3.16 -7.42
C CYS A 168 -11.37 2.41 -6.58
N LEU A 169 -11.46 2.54 -5.26
CA LEU A 169 -10.65 1.74 -4.33
C LEU A 169 -10.97 0.25 -4.51
N SER A 170 -9.95 -0.60 -4.37
CA SER A 170 -10.08 -2.05 -4.40
C SER A 170 -10.50 -2.57 -3.02
N THR A 171 -11.61 -3.29 -2.97
CA THR A 171 -12.15 -3.91 -1.75
C THR A 171 -11.48 -5.22 -1.39
N HIS A 172 -10.78 -5.84 -2.35
CA HIS A 172 -10.17 -7.17 -2.20
C HIS A 172 -8.64 -7.09 -2.10
N LEU A 173 -8.09 -5.90 -1.90
CA LEU A 173 -6.65 -5.70 -1.79
C LEU A 173 -6.07 -6.30 -0.50
N ILE A 174 -6.92 -6.43 0.53
CA ILE A 174 -6.62 -7.06 1.81
C ILE A 174 -7.48 -8.32 1.93
N VAL A 175 -6.89 -9.44 2.37
CA VAL A 175 -7.62 -10.67 2.67
C VAL A 175 -7.29 -11.16 4.07
N GLY A 176 -8.20 -11.88 4.69
CA GLY A 176 -7.98 -12.41 6.03
C GLY A 176 -7.01 -13.60 6.07
N GLY A 177 -6.36 -13.77 7.23
CA GLY A 177 -5.45 -14.88 7.52
C GLY A 177 -3.99 -14.61 7.19
N ASN A 178 -3.20 -15.69 7.14
CA ASN A 178 -1.74 -15.63 6.97
C ASN A 178 -1.28 -16.25 5.63
N GLN A 179 -2.21 -16.61 4.75
CA GLN A 179 -1.87 -17.17 3.44
C GLN A 179 -1.41 -16.05 2.53
N ARG A 180 -0.27 -16.26 1.85
CA ARG A 180 0.24 -15.32 0.84
C ARG A 180 -0.84 -14.96 -0.18
N HIS A 181 -0.94 -13.68 -0.49
CA HIS A 181 -2.01 -13.10 -1.28
C HIS A 181 -1.44 -12.36 -2.50
N LEU A 182 -1.88 -12.75 -3.69
CA LEU A 182 -1.65 -12.03 -4.94
C LEU A 182 -2.94 -11.38 -5.39
N HIS A 183 -2.87 -10.15 -5.86
CA HIS A 183 -4.02 -9.38 -6.30
C HIS A 183 -3.81 -8.89 -7.73
N PHE A 184 -4.83 -9.04 -8.57
CA PHE A 184 -4.85 -8.37 -9.87
C PHE A 184 -5.28 -6.91 -9.70
N LEU A 185 -4.32 -6.03 -9.49
CA LEU A 185 -4.54 -4.60 -9.31
C LEU A 185 -5.02 -3.96 -10.62
N PRO A 186 -6.16 -3.24 -10.63
CA PRO A 186 -6.59 -2.49 -11.79
C PRO A 186 -5.71 -1.24 -11.94
N LEU A 187 -5.26 -0.96 -13.16
CA LEU A 187 -4.43 0.22 -13.45
C LEU A 187 -5.31 1.47 -13.63
N THR A 188 -5.94 1.88 -12.54
CA THR A 188 -6.74 3.11 -12.41
C THR A 188 -6.11 4.02 -11.36
N LYS A 189 -6.39 5.33 -11.40
CA LYS A 189 -5.77 6.32 -10.49
C LYS A 189 -5.93 5.90 -9.03
N MET A 190 -7.16 5.61 -8.61
CA MET A 190 -7.48 5.33 -7.21
C MET A 190 -6.92 3.99 -6.73
N ALA A 191 -6.99 2.94 -7.54
CA ALA A 191 -6.47 1.64 -7.12
C ALA A 191 -4.94 1.64 -7.03
N ILE A 192 -4.25 2.33 -7.96
CA ILE A 192 -2.80 2.49 -7.89
C ILE A 192 -2.42 3.32 -6.67
N LEU A 193 -3.07 4.47 -6.45
CA LEU A 193 -2.80 5.31 -5.29
C LEU A 193 -3.03 4.55 -3.98
N GLN A 194 -4.15 3.83 -3.87
CA GLN A 194 -4.45 2.96 -2.73
C GLN A 194 -3.32 1.97 -2.49
N TYR A 195 -2.88 1.27 -3.55
CA TYR A 195 -1.81 0.30 -3.45
C TYR A 195 -0.50 0.91 -2.93
N LEU A 196 -0.06 2.03 -3.52
CA LEU A 196 1.19 2.69 -3.17
C LEU A 196 1.16 3.25 -1.74
N VAL A 197 0.05 3.88 -1.35
CA VAL A 197 -0.19 4.36 0.02
C VAL A 197 -0.18 3.20 1.00
N LYS A 198 -0.79 2.07 0.65
CA LYS A 198 -0.83 0.87 1.50
C LYS A 198 0.55 0.24 1.69
N VAL A 199 1.34 0.14 0.61
CA VAL A 199 2.73 -0.32 0.68
C VAL A 199 3.52 0.56 1.64
N LEU A 200 3.44 1.89 1.48
CA LEU A 200 4.15 2.81 2.37
C LEU A 200 3.69 2.72 3.82
N LEU A 201 2.38 2.66 4.04
CA LEU A 201 1.79 2.51 5.38
C LEU A 201 2.33 1.26 6.08
N ARG A 202 2.37 0.13 5.37
CA ARG A 202 2.89 -1.13 5.91
C ARG A 202 4.40 -1.08 6.17
N CYS A 203 5.18 -0.44 5.28
CA CYS A 203 6.60 -0.18 5.54
C CYS A 203 6.81 0.60 6.85
N ILE A 204 6.05 1.69 7.08
CA ILE A 204 6.19 2.50 8.29
C ILE A 204 5.73 1.71 9.53
N LYS A 205 4.61 0.99 9.46
CA LYS A 205 4.11 0.14 10.57
C LYS A 205 5.13 -0.93 10.96
N GLU A 206 5.69 -1.65 9.98
CA GLU A 206 6.70 -2.69 10.26
C GLU A 206 8.03 -2.10 10.74
N ASN A 207 8.41 -0.90 10.29
CA ASN A 207 9.62 -0.23 10.77
C ASN A 207 9.45 0.24 12.24
N MET A 208 8.32 0.88 12.54
CA MET A 208 7.96 1.27 13.92
C MET A 208 7.97 0.06 14.86
N GLY A 209 7.38 -1.08 14.45
CA GLY A 209 7.40 -2.30 15.27
C GLY A 209 8.79 -2.83 15.61
N LYS A 210 9.84 -2.44 14.86
CA LYS A 210 11.24 -2.81 15.13
C LYS A 210 11.97 -1.79 15.99
N HIS A 211 11.71 -0.50 15.76
CA HIS A 211 12.47 0.61 16.36
C HIS A 211 11.75 1.28 17.54
N GLY A 212 10.50 0.92 17.79
CA GLY A 212 9.67 1.45 18.87
C GLY A 212 8.91 2.72 18.51
N TYR A 213 8.47 3.43 19.55
CA TYR A 213 7.64 4.63 19.45
C TYR A 213 8.32 5.75 18.65
N SER A 214 7.58 6.32 17.70
CA SER A 214 8.02 7.45 16.88
C SER A 214 6.82 8.33 16.54
N GLU A 215 6.76 9.54 17.12
CA GLU A 215 5.69 10.52 16.87
C GLU A 215 5.56 10.84 15.36
N LEU A 216 6.69 10.95 14.66
CA LEU A 216 6.73 11.17 13.21
C LEU A 216 6.08 10.02 12.45
N SER A 217 6.42 8.77 12.81
CA SER A 217 5.86 7.58 12.17
C SER A 217 4.36 7.46 12.44
N ILE A 218 3.91 7.73 13.67
CA ILE A 218 2.49 7.75 14.05
C ILE A 218 1.74 8.81 13.24
N GLY A 219 2.28 10.02 13.14
CA GLY A 219 1.67 11.09 12.34
C GLY A 219 1.60 10.74 10.84
N HIS A 220 2.63 10.13 10.28
CA HIS A 220 2.58 9.63 8.88
C HIS A 220 1.55 8.52 8.71
N ILE A 221 1.40 7.62 9.68
CA ILE A 221 0.35 6.60 9.68
C ILE A 221 -1.03 7.26 9.66
N PHE A 222 -1.28 8.27 10.50
CA PHE A 222 -2.54 9.02 10.48
C PHE A 222 -2.79 9.71 9.13
N VAL A 223 -1.77 10.21 8.44
CA VAL A 223 -1.97 10.78 7.10
C VAL A 223 -2.41 9.70 6.11
N LEU A 224 -1.69 8.58 6.07
CA LEU A 224 -1.89 7.52 5.07
C LEU A 224 -3.18 6.72 5.27
N VAL A 225 -3.61 6.51 6.53
CA VAL A 225 -4.79 5.70 6.86
C VAL A 225 -6.10 6.32 6.34
N GLN A 226 -6.12 7.64 6.14
CA GLN A 226 -7.31 8.38 5.70
C GLN A 226 -7.85 7.85 4.37
N LEU A 227 -6.99 7.32 3.47
CA LEU A 227 -7.41 6.87 2.14
C LEU A 227 -8.35 5.69 2.17
N ASP A 228 -8.09 4.74 3.07
CA ASP A 228 -8.86 3.51 3.24
C ASP A 228 -9.80 3.60 4.45
N TRP A 229 -10.07 4.80 4.98
CA TRP A 229 -10.95 4.94 6.13
C TRP A 229 -12.37 4.42 5.82
N PRO A 230 -13.00 3.58 6.68
CA PRO A 230 -12.56 3.13 8.02
C PRO A 230 -11.87 1.75 8.06
N GLN A 231 -11.47 1.16 6.93
CA GLN A 231 -10.95 -0.23 6.89
C GLN A 231 -9.69 -0.47 7.73
N GLU A 232 -8.92 0.56 8.06
CA GLU A 232 -7.70 0.46 8.89
C GLU A 232 -7.86 1.17 10.26
N GLU A 233 -9.09 1.48 10.66
CA GLU A 233 -9.41 2.13 11.93
C GLU A 233 -8.96 1.29 13.14
N ASP A 234 -9.05 -0.04 13.06
CA ASP A 234 -8.75 -0.97 14.18
C ASP A 234 -7.34 -0.79 14.78
N PHE A 235 -6.40 -0.23 14.02
CA PHE A 235 -5.04 0.02 14.46
C PHE A 235 -4.87 1.34 15.23
N ILE A 236 -5.81 2.29 15.06
CA ILE A 236 -5.74 3.64 15.63
C ILE A 236 -5.76 3.65 17.17
N PRO A 237 -6.62 2.88 17.85
CA PRO A 237 -6.65 2.86 19.32
C PRO A 237 -5.30 2.50 19.94
N MET A 238 -4.54 1.61 19.29
CA MET A 238 -3.21 1.22 19.76
C MET A 238 -2.22 2.39 19.67
N LEU A 239 -2.23 3.14 18.57
CA LEU A 239 -1.39 4.34 18.41
C LEU A 239 -1.76 5.46 19.39
N LEU A 240 -3.05 5.63 19.65
CA LEU A 240 -3.53 6.63 20.62
C LEU A 240 -3.10 6.26 22.04
N GLU A 241 -3.13 4.98 22.40
CA GLU A 241 -2.64 4.49 23.68
C GLU A 241 -1.12 4.67 23.81
N GLU A 242 -0.34 4.41 22.75
CA GLU A 242 1.09 4.72 22.74
C GLU A 242 1.34 6.23 22.97
N ILE A 243 0.64 7.11 22.26
CA ILE A 243 0.73 8.56 22.48
C ILE A 243 0.41 8.91 23.94
N LYS A 244 -0.66 8.32 24.48
CA LYS A 244 -1.10 8.56 25.85
C LYS A 244 -0.06 8.09 26.87
N GLN A 245 0.59 6.96 26.66
CA GLN A 245 1.67 6.48 27.53
C GLN A 245 2.88 7.42 27.52
N HIS A 246 3.22 7.97 26.35
CA HIS A 246 4.34 8.90 26.19
C HIS A 246 4.01 10.35 26.59
N GLN A 247 2.73 10.70 26.81
CA GLN A 247 2.25 12.00 27.28
C GLN A 247 2.61 13.20 26.36
N SER A 248 3.11 12.93 25.16
CA SER A 248 3.45 13.90 24.13
C SER A 248 3.05 13.38 22.76
N PHE A 249 2.68 14.28 21.86
CA PHE A 249 2.61 13.99 20.44
C PHE A 249 2.95 15.23 19.61
N GLN A 250 4.07 15.17 18.89
CA GLN A 250 4.53 16.24 18.01
C GLN A 250 4.39 15.84 16.54
N TYR A 251 3.61 16.61 15.78
CA TYR A 251 3.48 16.37 14.34
C TYR A 251 3.19 17.65 13.57
N HIS A 252 4.25 18.25 13.04
CA HIS A 252 4.24 19.55 12.35
C HIS A 252 3.43 19.54 11.05
N LEU A 253 3.22 18.36 10.46
CA LEU A 253 2.49 18.15 9.22
C LEU A 253 0.98 17.98 9.42
N PHE A 254 0.51 17.98 10.67
CA PHE A 254 -0.91 17.80 11.01
C PHE A 254 -1.80 18.76 10.23
N GLN A 255 -1.45 20.06 10.25
CA GLN A 255 -2.26 21.08 9.61
C GLN A 255 -2.25 21.02 8.09
N SER A 256 -1.28 20.35 7.49
CA SER A 256 -1.21 20.24 6.05
C SER A 256 -2.06 19.07 5.56
N TYR A 257 -1.99 17.92 6.24
CA TYR A 257 -2.42 16.65 5.65
C TYR A 257 -3.48 15.85 6.42
N ILE A 258 -3.84 16.22 7.65
CA ILE A 258 -4.87 15.52 8.42
C ILE A 258 -6.18 16.29 8.35
N ILE A 259 -7.18 15.71 7.67
CA ILE A 259 -8.50 16.29 7.42
C ILE A 259 -9.66 15.36 7.85
N ASN A 260 -9.38 14.11 8.18
CA ASN A 260 -10.37 13.15 8.68
C ASN A 260 -10.86 13.55 10.09
N VAL A 261 -12.18 13.69 10.23
CA VAL A 261 -12.82 14.22 11.44
C VAL A 261 -12.64 13.29 12.63
N ASP A 262 -12.77 11.99 12.45
CA ASP A 262 -12.66 10.99 13.52
C ASP A 262 -11.25 11.01 14.15
N ILE A 263 -10.19 11.05 13.31
CA ILE A 263 -8.80 11.19 13.79
C ILE A 263 -8.61 12.51 14.56
N MET A 264 -9.21 13.60 14.09
CA MET A 264 -9.13 14.89 14.77
C MET A 264 -9.83 14.88 16.13
N GLU A 265 -10.99 14.21 16.22
CA GLU A 265 -11.74 14.06 17.47
C GLU A 265 -10.95 13.26 18.49
N GLU A 266 -10.39 12.11 18.09
CA GLU A 266 -9.56 11.26 18.96
C GLU A 266 -8.32 11.99 19.48
N LEU A 267 -7.60 12.70 18.61
CA LEU A 267 -6.45 13.52 19.04
C LEU A 267 -6.90 14.65 19.96
N THR A 268 -8.03 15.31 19.68
CA THR A 268 -8.58 16.35 20.55
C THR A 268 -8.96 15.78 21.92
N TYR A 269 -9.47 14.55 21.98
CA TYR A 269 -9.82 13.87 23.22
C TYR A 269 -8.59 13.63 24.11
N LEU A 270 -7.46 13.17 23.55
CA LEU A 270 -6.21 12.94 24.30
C LEU A 270 -5.71 14.17 25.06
N TRP A 271 -5.96 15.37 24.54
CA TRP A 271 -5.59 16.63 25.17
C TRP A 271 -6.51 17.04 26.34
N THR A 272 -7.70 16.43 26.46
CA THR A 272 -8.63 16.71 27.55
C THR A 272 -8.19 16.06 28.88
N PRO A 273 -8.69 16.56 30.03
CA PRO A 273 -8.50 15.89 31.31
C PRO A 273 -8.93 14.43 31.33
N GLN A 274 -9.98 14.09 30.60
CA GLN A 274 -10.53 12.73 30.52
C GLN A 274 -9.67 11.83 29.63
N GLY A 275 -9.07 12.36 28.57
CA GLY A 275 -8.23 11.61 27.62
C GLY A 275 -6.76 11.47 28.02
N GLY A 276 -6.32 12.12 29.09
CA GLY A 276 -4.97 11.94 29.64
C GLY A 276 -4.09 13.19 29.66
N GLN A 277 -4.59 14.35 29.22
CA GLN A 277 -3.86 15.63 29.18
C GLN A 277 -2.54 15.58 28.41
N VAL A 278 -2.49 14.83 27.32
CA VAL A 278 -1.31 14.70 26.46
C VAL A 278 -0.89 16.08 25.91
N ASN A 279 0.41 16.38 25.92
CA ASN A 279 0.94 17.59 25.28
C ASN A 279 0.94 17.41 23.75
N LEU A 280 0.02 18.11 23.06
CA LEU A 280 -0.05 18.09 21.60
C LEU A 280 0.71 19.27 20.99
N GLU A 281 1.74 18.98 20.19
CA GLU A 281 2.48 19.95 19.38
C GLU A 281 2.22 19.71 17.89
N ILE A 282 0.98 19.96 17.50
CA ILE A 282 0.49 19.79 16.12
C ILE A 282 0.50 21.10 15.32
N LEU A 283 1.02 22.17 15.92
CA LEU A 283 1.11 23.51 15.34
C LEU A 283 2.57 23.92 15.20
N PRO A 284 3.08 24.18 13.98
CA PRO A 284 4.50 24.47 13.77
C PRO A 284 4.98 25.74 14.47
N ASN A 285 4.06 26.67 14.78
CA ASN A 285 4.41 27.98 15.36
C ASN A 285 4.25 28.05 16.88
N LEU A 286 3.79 26.99 17.56
CA LEU A 286 3.60 27.01 19.01
C LEU A 286 4.87 26.75 19.81
N GLY A 287 5.88 26.08 19.23
CA GLY A 287 7.10 25.68 19.95
C GLY A 287 8.07 26.84 20.19
N SER A 288 8.20 27.77 19.25
CA SER A 288 9.20 28.86 19.30
C SER A 288 8.85 29.99 20.28
N GLN A 289 7.60 30.08 20.76
CA GLN A 289 7.18 31.07 21.78
C GLN A 289 7.11 30.51 23.21
N ARG A 290 7.41 29.22 23.43
CA ARG A 290 7.35 28.56 24.76
C ARG A 290 8.49 28.90 25.72
N ARG A 291 9.42 29.80 25.38
CA ARG A 291 10.34 30.38 26.37
C ARG A 291 9.77 31.68 26.91
N ILE A 292 8.86 31.60 27.89
CA ILE A 292 8.68 32.52 29.04
C ILE A 292 7.36 32.13 29.73
N GLY A 293 7.51 31.53 30.92
CA GLY A 293 6.39 31.12 31.75
C GLY A 293 5.64 32.31 32.32
N THR A 294 4.36 32.46 31.96
CA THR A 294 3.38 33.26 32.71
C THR A 294 2.02 32.58 32.64
N ARG A 295 1.24 32.68 33.73
CA ARG A 295 -0.07 32.04 34.01
C ARG A 295 -1.21 32.32 32.99
N GLY A 296 -0.92 32.89 31.82
CA GLY A 296 -1.87 33.15 30.73
C GLY A 296 -1.61 32.39 29.42
N ALA A 297 -0.43 31.78 29.25
CA ALA A 297 -0.03 31.11 28.00
C ALA A 297 -0.90 29.88 27.67
N ASP A 298 -1.28 29.10 28.69
CA ASP A 298 -2.07 27.88 28.50
C ASP A 298 -3.47 28.16 27.96
N LYS A 299 -4.11 29.26 28.37
CA LYS A 299 -5.44 29.66 27.86
C LYS A 299 -5.38 30.06 26.39
N GLY A 300 -4.31 30.73 25.96
CA GLY A 300 -4.08 31.08 24.55
C GLY A 300 -3.87 29.84 23.69
N ALA A 301 -3.01 28.93 24.13
CA ALA A 301 -2.75 27.67 23.45
C ALA A 301 -4.03 26.82 23.28
N LYS A 302 -4.91 26.81 24.30
CA LYS A 302 -6.21 26.12 24.22
C LYS A 302 -7.10 26.67 23.11
N VAL A 303 -7.11 27.98 22.91
CA VAL A 303 -7.93 28.66 21.91
C VAL A 303 -7.36 28.44 20.51
N GLU A 304 -6.04 28.54 20.37
CA GLU A 304 -5.35 28.31 19.09
C GLU A 304 -5.50 26.89 18.58
N LEU A 305 -5.36 25.89 19.47
CA LEU A 305 -5.58 24.48 19.12
C LEU A 305 -7.02 24.27 18.66
N LYS A 306 -8.02 24.76 19.40
CA LYS A 306 -9.43 24.67 19.01
C LYS A 306 -9.69 25.34 17.66
N GLN A 307 -9.05 26.49 17.41
CA GLN A 307 -9.19 27.19 16.13
C GLN A 307 -8.53 26.41 14.99
N ALA A 308 -7.38 25.79 15.23
CA ALA A 308 -6.70 24.93 14.27
C ALA A 308 -7.54 23.70 13.91
N ILE A 309 -8.10 23.00 14.90
CA ILE A 309 -9.02 21.87 14.68
C ILE A 309 -10.24 22.33 13.87
N LYS A 310 -10.87 23.45 14.23
CA LYS A 310 -11.99 24.02 13.44
C LYS A 310 -11.62 24.31 11.98
N ARG A 311 -10.41 24.83 11.74
CA ARG A 311 -9.91 25.07 10.37
C ARG A 311 -9.70 23.75 9.62
N GLN A 312 -9.21 22.70 10.27
CA GLN A 312 -9.04 21.40 9.64
C GLN A 312 -10.38 20.71 9.35
N VAL A 313 -11.35 20.80 10.25
CA VAL A 313 -12.72 20.29 10.01
C VAL A 313 -13.34 20.97 8.79
N ALA A 314 -13.08 22.26 8.56
CA ALA A 314 -13.54 22.95 7.35
C ALA A 314 -12.91 22.40 6.04
N ARG A 315 -11.77 21.70 6.13
CA ARG A 315 -11.06 21.06 5.01
C ARG A 315 -11.46 19.59 4.80
N SER A 316 -12.36 19.04 5.61
CA SER A 316 -12.78 17.62 5.53
C SER A 316 -13.32 17.18 4.17
N ASN A 317 -13.82 18.11 3.34
CA ASN A 317 -14.30 17.85 1.99
C ASN A 317 -13.24 18.02 0.89
N GLU A 318 -11.99 18.33 1.24
CA GLU A 318 -10.90 18.40 0.27
C GLU A 318 -10.66 17.04 -0.40
N LYS A 319 -10.14 17.07 -1.62
CA LYS A 319 -9.78 15.87 -2.38
C LYS A 319 -8.60 15.17 -1.72
N LEU A 320 -8.91 14.11 -0.97
CA LEU A 320 -7.92 13.34 -0.23
C LEU A 320 -6.85 12.72 -1.13
N ASP A 321 -7.22 12.30 -2.35
CA ASP A 321 -6.27 11.76 -3.32
C ASP A 321 -5.20 12.78 -3.71
N ASP A 322 -5.60 14.01 -4.04
CA ASP A 322 -4.66 15.08 -4.37
C ASP A 322 -3.82 15.50 -3.15
N LEU A 323 -4.42 15.48 -1.95
CA LEU A 323 -3.73 15.77 -0.69
C LEU A 323 -2.63 14.74 -0.38
N LEU A 324 -2.92 13.44 -0.57
CA LEU A 324 -1.96 12.37 -0.35
C LEU A 324 -0.85 12.36 -1.40
N ILE A 325 -1.17 12.66 -2.67
CA ILE A 325 -0.16 12.84 -3.70
C ILE A 325 0.79 13.98 -3.31
N SER A 326 0.24 15.11 -2.81
CA SER A 326 1.05 16.22 -2.32
C SER A 326 1.93 15.84 -1.13
N PHE A 327 1.39 15.08 -0.17
CA PHE A 327 2.16 14.56 0.97
C PHE A 327 3.36 13.72 0.50
N LEU A 328 3.10 12.73 -0.36
CA LEU A 328 4.15 11.85 -0.86
C LEU A 328 5.25 12.62 -1.61
N GLN A 329 4.87 13.61 -2.43
CA GLN A 329 5.82 14.38 -3.23
C GLN A 329 6.60 15.42 -2.41
N SER A 330 5.93 16.10 -1.48
CA SER A 330 6.51 17.26 -0.76
C SER A 330 7.33 16.82 0.44
N GLU A 331 6.92 15.75 1.12
CA GLU A 331 7.47 15.35 2.42
C GLU A 331 8.46 14.18 2.32
N ARG A 332 9.08 14.01 1.14
CA ARG A 332 10.03 12.91 0.84
C ARG A 332 11.08 12.71 1.95
N ALA A 333 11.68 13.78 2.45
CA ALA A 333 12.73 13.69 3.46
C ALA A 333 12.21 13.16 4.81
N LEU A 334 11.04 13.61 5.24
CA LEU A 334 10.41 13.17 6.49
C LEU A 334 9.90 11.73 6.37
N ILE A 335 9.31 11.37 5.24
CA ILE A 335 8.91 9.99 4.97
C ILE A 335 10.13 9.07 5.01
N MET A 336 11.25 9.47 4.42
CA MET A 336 12.50 8.69 4.49
C MET A 336 12.99 8.51 5.92
N GLN A 337 12.85 9.52 6.79
CA GLN A 337 13.24 9.42 8.20
C GLN A 337 12.41 8.37 8.95
N ALA A 338 11.12 8.19 8.62
CA ALA A 338 10.27 7.18 9.23
C ALA A 338 10.54 5.73 8.72
N LEU A 339 11.30 5.59 7.63
CA LEU A 339 11.63 4.31 6.98
C LEU A 339 13.04 3.80 7.30
N VAL A 340 13.84 4.59 8.03
CA VAL A 340 15.17 4.26 8.58
C VAL A 340 15.01 3.95 10.06
#